data_AF-A0A853KXW8-F1
#
_entry.id   AF-A0A853KXW8-F1
#
_cell.length_a   1.000
_cell.length_b   1.000
_cell.length_c   1.000
_cell.angle_alpha   90.00
_cell.angle_beta   90.00
_cell.angle_gamma   90.00
#
_symmetry.space_group_name_H-M   'P 1'
#
loop_
_entity.id
_entity.type
_entity.pdbx_description
1 polymer ?
#
loop_
_entity_poly.entity_id
_entity_poly.type
_entity_poly.pdbx_seq_one_letter_code
_entity_poly.pdbx_strand_id
1 'polypeptide(L)'
;MLKTLSLIAVVAGAVAVTHTPASASPVCGDRSKVIDSLSAKYSEEPVAVGVTSNGGVIEVLKAPDGQTWTILFTYPSGPSCLVASGEAWQDLEEKLKGPAA
;
A
#
# COMPACT_ATOMS: atom_id res chain seq x y z
N MET A 1 -34.56 -23.78 -57.37
CA MET A 1 -34.63 -23.63 -55.90
C MET A 1 -33.62 -24.58 -55.28
N LEU A 2 -32.40 -24.10 -54.95
CA LEU A 2 -31.40 -24.90 -54.25
C LEU A 2 -30.93 -24.07 -53.04
N LYS A 3 -31.38 -24.52 -51.88
CA LYS A 3 -31.27 -23.87 -50.58
C LYS A 3 -29.82 -24.05 -50.11
N THR A 4 -28.98 -23.03 -50.31
CA THR A 4 -27.59 -23.00 -49.82
C THR A 4 -27.63 -22.96 -48.30
N LEU A 5 -27.46 -24.13 -47.67
CA LEU A 5 -27.26 -24.23 -46.23
C LEU A 5 -25.96 -23.50 -45.86
N SER A 6 -26.10 -22.42 -45.10
CA SER A 6 -24.98 -21.74 -44.44
C SER A 6 -24.31 -22.70 -43.45
N LEU A 7 -23.03 -23.00 -43.66
CA LEU A 7 -22.14 -23.40 -42.59
C LEU A 7 -21.13 -22.27 -42.37
N ILE A 8 -21.50 -21.31 -41.53
CA ILE A 8 -20.53 -20.42 -40.91
C ILE A 8 -20.03 -21.16 -39.67
N ALA A 9 -18.89 -21.83 -39.80
CA ALA A 9 -18.17 -22.38 -38.67
C ALA A 9 -17.58 -21.20 -37.86
N VAL A 10 -18.29 -20.78 -36.81
CA VAL A 10 -17.76 -19.82 -35.84
C VAL A 10 -16.69 -20.54 -35.03
N VAL A 11 -15.43 -20.37 -35.41
CA VAL A 11 -14.28 -20.76 -34.60
C VAL A 11 -14.21 -19.78 -33.43
N ALA A 12 -14.83 -20.14 -32.31
CA ALA A 12 -14.68 -19.43 -31.05
C ALA A 12 -13.28 -19.73 -30.50
N GLY A 13 -12.28 -18.96 -30.95
CA GLY A 13 -10.94 -18.96 -30.37
C GLY A 13 -10.98 -18.40 -28.96
N ALA A 14 -10.82 -19.26 -27.95
CA ALA A 14 -10.64 -18.84 -26.57
C ALA A 14 -9.28 -18.13 -26.45
N VAL A 15 -9.29 -16.79 -26.51
CA VAL A 15 -8.11 -15.98 -26.21
C VAL A 15 -7.92 -16.01 -24.70
N ALA A 16 -6.99 -16.84 -24.22
CA ALA A 16 -6.55 -16.82 -22.83
C ALA A 16 -5.76 -15.52 -22.60
N VAL A 17 -6.41 -14.52 -22.00
CA VAL A 17 -5.74 -13.28 -21.59
C VAL A 17 -4.92 -13.58 -20.34
N THR A 18 -3.62 -13.80 -20.50
CA THR A 18 -2.68 -13.91 -19.40
C THR A 18 -2.50 -12.52 -18.78
N HIS A 19 -3.19 -12.26 -17.67
CA HIS A 19 -2.96 -11.07 -16.87
C HIS A 19 -1.68 -11.27 -16.07
N THR A 20 -0.60 -10.59 -16.45
CA THR A 20 0.56 -10.46 -15.57
C THR A 20 0.20 -9.48 -14.45
N PRO A 21 0.31 -9.87 -13.16
CA PRO A 21 0.07 -8.92 -12.08
C PRO A 21 1.12 -7.81 -12.18
N ALA A 22 0.66 -6.58 -12.41
CA ALA A 22 1.52 -5.41 -12.37
C ALA A 22 2.04 -5.25 -10.94
N SER A 23 3.32 -5.52 -10.72
CA SER A 23 3.98 -5.20 -9.46
C SER A 23 4.17 -3.70 -9.41
N ALA A 24 3.41 -3.00 -8.56
CA ALA A 24 3.58 -1.58 -8.35
C ALA A 24 4.98 -1.35 -7.77
N SER A 25 5.79 -0.54 -8.45
CA SER A 25 7.06 -0.07 -7.88
C SER A 25 6.76 0.72 -6.61
N PRO A 26 7.54 0.51 -5.53
CA PRO A 26 7.33 1.24 -4.29
C PRO A 26 7.51 2.75 -4.53
N VAL A 27 6.58 3.54 -3.97
CA VAL A 27 6.65 5.00 -4.04
C VAL A 27 7.58 5.48 -2.94
N CYS A 28 8.72 6.05 -3.34
CA CYS A 28 9.79 6.44 -2.41
C CYS A 28 10.21 7.89 -2.64
N GLY A 29 10.76 8.51 -1.58
CA GLY A 29 11.28 9.86 -1.62
C GLY A 29 12.18 10.18 -0.45
N ASP A 30 12.60 11.43 -0.38
CA ASP A 30 13.25 11.99 0.81
C ASP A 30 12.26 12.02 1.98
N ARG A 31 12.68 11.55 3.15
CA ARG A 31 11.80 11.36 4.30
C ARG A 31 11.11 12.67 4.72
N SER A 32 11.83 13.80 4.80
CA SER A 32 11.21 15.04 5.27
C SER A 32 10.17 15.52 4.27
N LYS A 33 10.45 15.43 2.97
CA LYS A 33 9.46 15.79 1.93
C LYS A 33 8.21 14.92 1.96
N VAL A 34 8.35 13.63 2.24
CA VAL A 34 7.20 12.71 2.39
C VAL A 34 6.36 13.13 3.60
N ILE A 35 6.99 13.34 4.76
CA ILE A 35 6.30 13.77 5.98
C ILE A 35 5.61 15.13 5.78
N ASP A 36 6.30 16.11 5.20
CA ASP A 36 5.74 17.44 4.92
C ASP A 36 4.51 17.34 4.00
N SER A 37 4.56 16.45 3.00
CA SER A 37 3.43 16.23 2.09
C SER A 37 2.24 15.57 2.79
N LEU A 38 2.48 14.57 3.64
CA LEU A 38 1.44 13.87 4.39
C LEU A 38 0.80 14.79 5.44
N SER A 39 1.61 15.57 6.15
CA SER A 39 1.16 16.57 7.11
C SER A 39 0.31 17.64 6.42
N ALA A 40 0.78 18.22 5.32
CA ALA A 40 0.07 19.29 4.62
C ALA A 40 -1.25 18.82 3.98
N LYS A 41 -1.30 17.59 3.45
CA LYS A 41 -2.46 17.10 2.69
C LYS A 41 -3.48 16.37 3.55
N TYR A 42 -3.03 15.62 4.55
CA TYR A 42 -3.87 14.70 5.33
C TYR A 42 -3.87 15.03 6.82
N SER A 43 -3.10 16.03 7.27
CA SER A 43 -2.84 16.29 8.70
C SER A 43 -2.22 15.08 9.40
N GLU A 44 -1.57 14.19 8.65
CA GLU A 44 -0.93 13.01 9.20
C GLU A 44 0.39 13.37 9.88
N GLU A 45 0.60 12.83 11.08
CA GLU A 45 1.82 13.03 11.86
C GLU A 45 2.33 11.67 12.39
N PRO A 46 3.65 11.48 12.56
CA PRO A 46 4.19 10.25 13.13
C PRO A 46 3.67 10.00 14.56
N VAL A 47 3.04 8.84 14.77
CA VAL A 47 2.52 8.40 16.07
C VAL A 47 3.23 7.18 16.64
N ALA A 48 3.95 6.43 15.80
CA ALA A 48 4.81 5.34 16.23
C ALA A 48 6.03 5.19 15.31
N VAL A 49 7.14 4.75 15.88
CA VAL A 49 8.40 4.52 15.18
C VAL A 49 9.13 3.31 15.75
N GLY A 50 9.82 2.55 14.90
CA GLY A 50 10.65 1.44 15.32
C GLY A 50 11.81 1.19 14.36
N VAL A 51 12.96 0.80 14.89
CA VAL A 51 14.09 0.32 14.09
C VAL A 51 13.91 -1.17 13.85
N THR A 52 14.00 -1.58 12.60
CA THR A 52 13.89 -2.99 12.19
C THR A 52 15.25 -3.70 12.29
N SER A 53 15.26 -5.03 12.26
CA SER A 53 16.49 -5.83 12.41
C SER A 53 17.52 -5.60 11.30
N ASN A 54 17.10 -5.13 10.13
CA ASN A 54 17.98 -4.73 9.02
C ASN A 54 18.44 -3.25 9.11
N GLY A 55 18.18 -2.58 10.24
CA GLY A 55 18.58 -1.20 10.51
C GLY A 55 17.72 -0.12 9.85
N GLY A 56 16.69 -0.51 9.09
CA GLY A 56 15.70 0.44 8.59
C GLY A 56 14.79 0.96 9.69
N VAL A 57 13.99 1.95 9.36
CA VAL A 57 13.03 2.57 10.30
C VAL A 57 11.63 2.42 9.74
N ILE A 58 10.74 1.80 10.50
CA ILE A 58 9.30 1.79 10.21
C ILE A 58 8.62 2.90 11.00
N GLU A 59 7.71 3.62 10.35
CA GLU A 59 6.96 4.72 10.94
C GLU A 59 5.48 4.55 10.64
N VAL A 60 4.63 4.82 11.62
CA VAL A 60 3.18 4.92 11.46
C VAL A 60 2.81 6.37 11.64
N LEU A 61 2.12 6.93 10.65
CA LEU A 61 1.57 8.27 10.66
C LEU A 61 0.04 8.19 10.63
N LYS A 62 -0.64 9.07 11.36
CA LYS A 62 -2.11 9.19 11.28
C LYS A 62 -2.56 10.62 11.46
N ALA A 63 -3.74 10.95 10.92
CA ALA A 63 -4.43 12.17 11.27
C ALA A 63 -4.87 12.13 12.76
N PRO A 64 -4.97 13.28 13.46
CA PRO A 64 -5.44 13.32 14.84
C PRO A 64 -6.79 12.63 15.04
N ASP A 65 -7.71 12.79 14.08
CA ASP A 65 -9.04 12.19 14.05
C ASP A 65 -9.08 10.73 13.58
N GLY A 66 -7.95 10.17 13.13
CA GLY A 66 -7.83 8.81 12.62
C GLY A 66 -8.47 8.59 11.25
N GLN A 67 -8.92 9.64 10.54
CA GLN A 67 -9.56 9.47 9.23
C GLN A 67 -8.59 8.92 8.18
N THR A 68 -7.31 9.26 8.27
CA THR A 68 -6.25 8.82 7.34
C THR A 68 -5.02 8.33 8.12
N TRP A 69 -4.32 7.37 7.52
CA TRP A 69 -3.04 6.87 8.04
C TRP A 69 -2.11 6.39 6.92
N THR A 70 -0.81 6.44 7.20
CA THR A 70 0.26 5.96 6.30
C THR A 70 1.34 5.23 7.09
N ILE A 71 1.88 4.15 6.53
CA ILE A 71 3.06 3.43 7.04
C ILE A 71 4.22 3.66 6.08
N LEU A 72 5.34 4.16 6.61
CA LEU A 72 6.56 4.37 5.87
C LEU A 72 7.66 3.40 6.33
N PHE A 73 8.55 3.06 5.41
CA PHE A 73 9.81 2.41 5.71
C PHE A 73 10.97 3.21 5.14
N THR A 74 11.85 3.67 6.01
CA THR A 74 13.09 4.38 5.66
C THR A 74 14.26 3.41 5.67
N TYR A 75 14.88 3.23 4.50
CA TYR A 75 16.04 2.39 4.35
C TYR A 75 17.30 3.06 4.93
N PRO A 76 18.28 2.29 5.44
CA PRO A 76 19.58 2.83 5.84
C PRO A 76 20.32 3.54 4.69
N SER A 77 20.00 3.18 3.44
CA SER A 77 20.53 3.83 2.24
C SER A 77 19.95 5.22 1.98
N GLY A 78 18.97 5.67 2.78
CA GLY A 78 18.39 7.01 2.73
C GLY A 78 16.89 7.10 2.35
N PRO A 79 16.39 6.42 1.30
CA PRO A 79 15.02 6.66 0.84
C PRO A 79 13.97 6.17 1.83
N SER A 80 12.88 6.93 1.94
CA SER A 80 11.67 6.55 2.68
C SER A 80 10.57 6.19 1.68
N CYS A 81 9.99 5.00 1.85
CA CYS A 81 9.03 4.42 0.94
C CYS A 81 7.69 4.19 1.62
N LEU A 82 6.60 4.46 0.91
CA LEU A 82 5.26 4.11 1.35
C LEU A 82 5.09 2.59 1.30
N VAL A 83 4.72 2.02 2.45
CA VAL A 83 4.47 0.58 2.62
C VAL A 83 2.97 0.30 2.51
N ALA A 84 2.17 1.11 3.19
CA ALA A 84 0.72 1.04 3.17
C ALA A 84 0.13 2.39 3.52
N SER A 85 -1.11 2.62 3.13
CA SER A 85 -1.91 3.79 3.51
C SER A 85 -3.38 3.43 3.49
N GLY A 86 -4.19 4.15 4.24
CA GLY A 86 -5.62 3.92 4.28
C GLY A 86 -6.36 4.92 5.14
N GLU A 87 -7.56 4.50 5.56
CA GLU A 87 -8.49 5.30 6.33
C GLU A 87 -8.92 4.56 7.60
N ALA A 88 -9.68 5.24 8.45
CA ALA A 88 -10.33 4.66 9.63
C ALA A 88 -9.36 3.96 10.60
N TRP A 89 -8.29 4.68 10.99
CA TRP A 89 -7.37 4.22 12.04
C TRP A 89 -8.09 4.10 13.38
N GLN A 90 -7.82 3.01 14.10
CA GLN A 90 -8.36 2.76 15.44
C GLN A 90 -7.23 2.47 16.40
N ASP A 91 -7.19 3.20 17.51
CA ASP A 91 -6.30 2.88 18.61
C ASP A 91 -6.84 1.69 19.39
N LEU A 92 -5.97 0.74 19.75
CA LEU A 92 -6.35 -0.41 20.56
C LEU A 92 -6.56 0.01 22.02
N GLU A 93 -7.73 -0.31 22.59
CA GLU A 93 -8.07 0.00 23.98
C GLU A 93 -7.20 -0.76 25.00
N GLU A 94 -6.75 -1.97 24.65
CA GLU A 94 -5.91 -2.79 25.52
C GLU A 94 -4.65 -3.25 24.80
N LYS A 95 -3.48 -2.80 25.29
CA LYS A 95 -2.20 -3.35 24.87
C LYS A 95 -2.04 -4.73 25.51
N LEU A 96 -1.81 -5.76 24.70
CA LEU A 96 -1.45 -7.09 25.19
C LEU A 96 -0.28 -6.95 26.16
N LYS A 97 -0.54 -7.16 27.46
CA LYS A 97 0.52 -7.23 28.46
C LYS A 97 1.19 -8.59 28.30
N GLY A 98 2.43 -8.59 27.83
CA GLY A 98 3.28 -9.79 27.90
C GLY A 98 3.47 -10.24 29.35
N PRO A 99 4.06 -11.42 29.61
CA PRO A 99 4.50 -11.79 30.95
C PRO A 99 5.30 -10.62 31.53
N ALA A 100 5.01 -10.22 32.78
CA ALA A 100 5.62 -9.06 33.41
C ALA A 100 7.14 -9.04 33.16
N ALA A 101 7.60 -8.02 32.43
CA ALA A 101 9.03 -7.75 32.21
C ALA A 101 9.63 -7.09 33.45
#